data_AF-A0A3C1DM19-F1
#
_entry.id   AF-A0A3C1DM19-F1
#
_cell.length_a   1.000
_cell.length_b   1.000
_cell.length_c   1.000
_cell.angle_alpha   90.00
_cell.angle_beta   90.00
_cell.angle_gamma   90.00
#
_symmetry.space_group_name_H-M   'P 1'
#
loop_
_entity.id
_entity.type
_entity.pdbx_description
1 polymer ?
#
loop_
_entity_poly.entity_id
_entity_poly.type
_entity_poly.pdbx_seq_one_letter_code
_entity_poly.pdbx_strand_id
1 'polypeptide(L)'
;MTEEGGAQADGISVPEAHTYPHHWEADVVLRDGRTCHIRPIRPSDGPALEEFHKGLSEETLYMRFFTASPELMARDIERLLQVDYRERVALLALVGGEVVGVGAYDSVGRAEGEIAFTISDAHQGRGLGSVLLEHLAAVARENGIHRFRAEVLSGNKKMLATFAAAGYSPSQEVEDGIVLLDFDIDPTLKSRRVARSREHRAESLSIQRLVAPESVAVVCDDTSAGSPGANVVANIRGGGFDGHLSVVSPSGDGVGDVEGYPSLSAIGSDVDLVVMALDAKDVVAQLDECARCAVRGIVLVTGDFITDHDYSRQQALVARVRELGMRLLGPNSLGLINTDPGVSLNASLVPQMPKRGRIGFFSQTGAFGS
;
A
#
# COMPACT_ATOMS: atom_id res chain seq x y z
N MET A 1 -35.89 61.91 23.55
CA MET A 1 -36.70 60.76 23.12
C MET A 1 -36.44 60.62 21.64
N THR A 2 -35.39 59.87 21.31
CA THR A 2 -34.95 59.55 19.95
C THR A 2 -34.31 58.17 20.07
N GLU A 3 -34.98 57.19 19.49
CA GLU A 3 -34.56 55.79 19.38
C GLU A 3 -33.45 55.68 18.33
N GLU A 4 -32.35 55.00 18.66
CA GLU A 4 -31.45 54.39 17.67
C GLU A 4 -31.37 52.90 17.97
N GLY A 5 -31.97 52.11 17.09
CA GLY A 5 -31.88 50.65 17.08
C GLY A 5 -30.51 50.23 16.55
N GLY A 6 -29.70 49.64 17.42
CA GLY A 6 -28.51 48.88 17.05
C GLY A 6 -28.90 47.46 16.69
N ALA A 7 -28.79 47.12 15.40
CA ALA A 7 -28.94 45.77 14.89
C ALA A 7 -27.91 44.82 15.55
N GLN A 8 -28.41 43.78 16.19
CA GLN A 8 -27.61 42.70 16.75
C GLN A 8 -27.18 41.81 15.58
N ALA A 9 -25.92 41.92 15.17
CA ALA A 9 -25.32 41.02 14.20
C ALA A 9 -25.21 39.63 14.83
N ASP A 10 -25.98 38.69 14.29
CA ASP A 10 -25.87 37.27 14.58
C ASP A 10 -24.43 36.81 14.32
N GLY A 11 -23.75 36.45 15.40
CA GLY A 11 -22.43 35.83 15.33
C GLY A 11 -22.55 34.50 14.61
N ILE A 12 -22.03 34.43 13.39
CA ILE A 12 -21.73 33.19 12.70
C ILE A 12 -20.81 32.38 13.63
N SER A 13 -21.35 31.34 14.25
CA SER A 13 -20.59 30.39 15.05
C SER A 13 -19.63 29.67 14.11
N VAL A 14 -18.34 30.03 14.19
CA VAL A 14 -17.26 29.30 13.53
C VAL A 14 -17.25 27.88 14.12
N PRO A 15 -17.30 26.80 13.30
CA PRO A 15 -17.22 25.44 13.81
C PRO A 15 -15.93 25.25 14.62
N GLU A 16 -16.02 24.62 15.80
CA GLU A 16 -14.83 24.18 16.55
C GLU A 16 -13.92 23.39 15.61
N ALA A 17 -12.64 23.74 15.57
CA ALA A 17 -11.66 23.03 14.75
C ALA A 17 -11.49 21.61 15.30
N HIS A 18 -12.21 20.65 14.71
CA HIS A 18 -12.09 19.25 15.07
C HIS A 18 -10.65 18.79 14.83
N THR A 19 -10.02 18.25 15.88
CA THR A 19 -8.61 17.83 15.84
C THR A 19 -8.48 16.62 14.93
N TYR A 20 -7.49 16.65 14.04
CA TYR A 20 -7.22 15.57 13.09
C TYR A 20 -6.91 14.23 13.81
N PRO A 21 -7.63 13.14 13.52
CA PRO A 21 -7.47 11.87 14.24
C PRO A 21 -6.35 11.00 13.63
N HIS A 22 -5.11 11.28 14.02
CA HIS A 22 -3.92 10.56 13.53
C HIS A 22 -3.96 9.04 13.76
N HIS A 23 -4.67 8.56 14.78
CA HIS A 23 -4.75 7.12 15.10
C HIS A 23 -5.62 6.31 14.13
N TRP A 24 -6.32 6.97 13.21
CA TRP A 24 -7.05 6.30 12.11
C TRP A 24 -6.17 6.07 10.87
N GLU A 25 -4.95 6.60 10.85
CA GLU A 25 -4.01 6.35 9.77
C GLU A 25 -3.49 4.90 9.83
N ALA A 26 -3.43 4.23 8.67
CA ALA A 26 -2.98 2.85 8.59
C ALA A 26 -2.30 2.54 7.25
N ASP A 27 -1.21 1.77 7.29
CA ASP A 27 -0.61 1.17 6.09
C ASP A 27 -1.17 -0.23 5.91
N VAL A 28 -1.80 -0.48 4.76
CA VAL A 28 -2.36 -1.80 4.42
C VAL A 28 -1.67 -2.37 3.19
N VAL A 29 -1.61 -3.69 3.14
CA VAL A 29 -1.10 -4.42 1.97
C VAL A 29 -2.27 -4.81 1.07
N LEU A 30 -2.19 -4.45 -0.21
CA LEU A 30 -3.20 -4.79 -1.21
C LEU A 30 -3.01 -6.21 -1.76
N ARG A 31 -4.01 -6.70 -2.50
CA ARG A 31 -3.95 -8.05 -3.10
C ARG A 31 -2.82 -8.24 -4.11
N ASP A 32 -2.27 -7.16 -4.65
CA ASP A 32 -1.11 -7.21 -5.55
C ASP A 32 0.21 -6.91 -4.83
N GLY A 33 0.23 -6.91 -3.49
CA GLY A 33 1.42 -6.74 -2.65
C GLY A 33 1.84 -5.29 -2.41
N ARG A 34 1.29 -4.31 -3.15
CA ARG A 34 1.57 -2.89 -2.94
C ARG A 34 1.04 -2.41 -1.58
N THR A 35 1.73 -1.45 -0.98
CA THR A 35 1.23 -0.73 0.19
C THR A 35 0.25 0.34 -0.25
N CYS A 36 -0.87 0.45 0.47
CA CYS A 36 -1.80 1.56 0.41
C CYS A 36 -1.81 2.23 1.78
N HIS A 37 -1.62 3.53 1.82
CA HIS A 37 -1.76 4.33 3.03
C HIS A 37 -3.20 4.83 3.13
N ILE A 38 -3.85 4.60 4.26
CA ILE A 38 -5.20 5.08 4.53
C ILE A 38 -5.11 6.16 5.58
N ARG A 39 -5.77 7.29 5.35
CA ARG A 39 -5.84 8.37 6.33
C ARG A 39 -7.13 9.16 6.23
N PRO A 40 -7.56 9.86 7.30
CA PRO A 40 -8.61 10.86 7.19
C PRO A 40 -8.24 11.95 6.18
N ILE A 41 -9.26 12.43 5.47
CA ILE A 41 -9.14 13.58 4.58
C ILE A 41 -8.74 14.83 5.37
N ARG A 42 -8.07 15.78 4.71
CA ARG A 42 -7.71 17.09 5.22
C ARG A 42 -8.31 18.17 4.31
N PRO A 43 -8.61 19.38 4.81
CA PRO A 43 -9.08 20.49 3.96
C PRO A 43 -8.14 20.82 2.80
N SER A 44 -6.84 20.53 2.94
CA SER A 44 -5.82 20.72 1.90
C SER A 44 -5.87 19.71 0.76
N ASP A 45 -6.68 18.65 0.85
CA ASP A 45 -6.71 17.56 -0.13
C ASP A 45 -7.53 17.89 -1.39
N GLY A 46 -8.16 19.06 -1.46
CA GLY A 46 -9.01 19.48 -2.58
C GLY A 46 -8.38 19.24 -3.97
N PRO A 47 -7.15 19.73 -4.23
CA PRO A 47 -6.47 19.49 -5.51
C PRO A 47 -6.26 18.01 -5.84
N ALA A 48 -5.94 17.18 -4.85
CA ALA A 48 -5.73 15.74 -5.05
C ALA A 48 -7.05 15.01 -5.34
N LEU A 49 -8.16 15.44 -4.71
CA LEU A 49 -9.49 14.93 -5.00
C LEU A 49 -9.99 15.33 -6.38
N GLU A 50 -9.71 16.55 -6.82
CA GLU A 50 -10.05 16.99 -8.19
C GLU A 50 -9.31 16.15 -9.23
N GLU A 51 -8.01 15.90 -9.03
CA GLU A 51 -7.21 15.06 -9.92
C GLU A 51 -7.73 13.61 -9.95
N PHE A 52 -8.03 13.06 -8.76
CA PHE A 52 -8.66 11.75 -8.65
C PHE A 52 -9.97 11.66 -9.44
N HIS A 53 -10.87 12.64 -9.31
CA HIS A 53 -12.15 12.65 -10.02
C HIS A 53 -11.99 12.79 -11.53
N LYS A 54 -11.06 13.64 -12.01
CA LYS A 54 -10.78 13.79 -13.45
C LYS A 54 -10.29 12.49 -14.09
N GLY A 55 -9.63 11.62 -13.32
CA GLY A 55 -9.15 10.33 -13.78
C GLY A 55 -10.20 9.21 -13.82
N LEU A 56 -11.43 9.44 -13.33
CA LEU A 56 -12.48 8.40 -13.28
C LEU A 56 -13.18 8.23 -14.63
N SER A 57 -13.52 6.98 -14.95
CA SER A 57 -14.37 6.69 -16.10
C SER A 57 -15.82 7.15 -15.90
N GLU A 58 -16.54 7.42 -17.00
CA GLU A 58 -17.99 7.69 -16.97
C GLU A 58 -18.78 6.57 -16.30
N GLU A 59 -18.36 5.30 -16.47
CA GLU A 59 -18.98 4.15 -15.81
C GLU A 59 -18.81 4.24 -14.29
N THR A 60 -17.60 4.52 -13.80
CA THR A 60 -17.35 4.66 -12.36
C THR A 60 -18.15 5.82 -11.76
N LEU A 61 -18.24 6.96 -12.46
CA LEU A 61 -19.05 8.09 -12.04
C LEU A 61 -20.54 7.76 -12.00
N TYR A 62 -21.05 7.10 -13.06
CA TYR A 62 -22.43 6.66 -13.12
C TYR A 62 -22.78 5.68 -12.00
N MET A 63 -21.90 4.73 -11.70
CA MET A 63 -22.08 3.77 -10.61
C MET A 63 -22.08 4.42 -9.23
N ARG A 64 -21.41 5.56 -9.08
CA ARG A 64 -21.27 6.32 -7.83
C ARG A 64 -22.43 7.29 -7.60
N PHE A 65 -22.80 8.05 -8.61
CA PHE A 65 -23.76 9.16 -8.50
C PHE A 65 -25.10 8.87 -9.16
N PHE A 66 -25.26 7.70 -9.77
CA PHE A 66 -26.41 7.31 -10.60
C PHE A 66 -26.60 8.22 -11.83
N THR A 67 -25.58 9.03 -12.14
CA THR A 67 -25.45 9.93 -13.28
C THR A 67 -23.98 10.28 -13.50
N ALA A 68 -23.64 10.84 -14.67
CA ALA A 68 -22.30 11.34 -14.99
C ALA A 68 -22.26 12.88 -14.98
N SER A 69 -22.82 13.51 -13.93
CA SER A 69 -22.94 14.97 -13.84
C SER A 69 -21.70 15.64 -13.22
N PRO A 70 -21.01 16.56 -13.94
CA PRO A 70 -19.89 17.32 -13.38
C PRO A 70 -20.24 18.18 -12.17
N GLU A 71 -21.48 18.69 -12.11
CA GLU A 71 -21.94 19.49 -10.98
C GLU A 71 -22.02 18.67 -9.69
N LEU A 72 -22.41 17.40 -9.78
CA LEU A 72 -22.45 16.50 -8.62
C LEU A 72 -21.05 16.13 -8.14
N MET A 73 -20.08 16.03 -9.05
CA MET A 73 -18.68 15.79 -8.70
C MET A 73 -18.11 16.94 -7.86
N ALA A 74 -18.34 18.18 -8.30
CA ALA A 74 -17.91 19.36 -7.54
C ALA A 74 -18.55 19.40 -6.14
N ARG A 75 -19.84 19.09 -6.04
CA ARG A 75 -20.55 19.00 -4.75
C ARG A 75 -20.04 17.88 -3.86
N ASP A 76 -19.69 16.72 -4.42
CA ASP A 76 -19.14 15.61 -3.63
C ASP A 76 -17.77 16.00 -3.06
N ILE A 77 -16.91 16.65 -3.84
CA ILE A 77 -15.62 17.17 -3.35
C ILE A 77 -15.84 18.19 -2.22
N GLU A 78 -16.72 19.17 -2.41
CA GLU A 78 -17.05 20.16 -1.37
C GLU A 78 -17.53 19.48 -0.08
N ARG A 79 -18.42 18.48 -0.21
CA ARG A 79 -18.92 17.71 0.92
C ARG A 79 -17.81 16.91 1.61
N LEU A 80 -16.95 16.24 0.85
CA LEU A 80 -15.82 15.45 1.38
C LEU A 80 -14.81 16.33 2.12
N LEU A 81 -14.66 17.60 1.75
CA LEU A 81 -13.78 18.54 2.44
C LEU A 81 -14.39 19.12 3.73
N GLN A 82 -15.70 18.95 3.94
CA GLN A 82 -16.44 19.43 5.11
C GLN A 82 -16.70 18.31 6.13
N VAL A 83 -15.62 17.70 6.62
CA VAL A 83 -15.66 16.66 7.66
C VAL A 83 -15.46 17.24 9.06
N ASP A 84 -16.16 16.67 10.04
CA ASP A 84 -16.02 16.98 11.47
C ASP A 84 -15.34 15.84 12.25
N TYR A 85 -14.96 14.76 11.56
CA TYR A 85 -14.38 13.54 12.11
C TYR A 85 -15.28 12.86 13.16
N ARG A 86 -16.59 13.05 13.12
CA ARG A 86 -17.54 12.43 14.03
C ARG A 86 -18.81 11.99 13.31
N GLU A 87 -19.60 12.95 12.88
CA GLU A 87 -20.84 12.71 12.13
C GLU A 87 -20.57 12.61 10.64
N ARG A 88 -19.56 13.33 10.14
CA ARG A 88 -19.09 13.25 8.76
C ARG A 88 -17.63 12.87 8.74
N VAL A 89 -17.35 11.70 8.16
CA VAL A 89 -16.00 11.15 8.06
C VAL A 89 -15.72 10.77 6.62
N ALA A 90 -14.53 11.13 6.14
CA ALA A 90 -13.99 10.60 4.90
C ALA A 90 -12.54 10.15 5.09
N LEU A 91 -12.23 8.98 4.52
CA LEU A 91 -10.90 8.39 4.46
C LEU A 91 -10.43 8.34 3.00
N LEU A 92 -9.17 8.71 2.79
CA LEU A 92 -8.47 8.56 1.53
C LEU A 92 -7.63 7.29 1.55
N ALA A 93 -7.61 6.58 0.42
CA ALA A 93 -6.67 5.52 0.12
C ALA A 93 -5.62 6.05 -0.86
N LEU A 94 -4.34 6.00 -0.47
CA LEU A 94 -3.22 6.53 -1.23
C LEU A 94 -2.21 5.44 -1.60
N VAL A 95 -1.75 5.43 -2.85
CA VAL A 95 -0.66 4.56 -3.33
C VAL A 95 0.40 5.45 -3.97
N GLY A 96 1.63 5.41 -3.46
CA GLY A 96 2.69 6.31 -3.94
C GLY A 96 2.40 7.80 -3.71
N GLY A 97 1.57 8.13 -2.72
CA GLY A 97 1.14 9.50 -2.44
C GLY A 97 -0.06 9.97 -3.28
N GLU A 98 -0.48 9.21 -4.29
CA GLU A 98 -1.63 9.55 -5.14
C GLU A 98 -2.93 8.98 -4.54
N VAL A 99 -4.01 9.76 -4.57
CA VAL A 99 -5.33 9.30 -4.14
C VAL A 99 -5.87 8.31 -5.18
N VAL A 100 -6.12 7.08 -4.74
CA VAL A 100 -6.62 6.00 -5.60
C VAL A 100 -8.02 5.53 -5.20
N GLY A 101 -8.52 6.02 -4.07
CA GLY A 101 -9.90 5.82 -3.63
C GLY A 101 -10.26 6.72 -2.47
N VAL A 102 -11.56 6.94 -2.30
CA VAL A 102 -12.15 7.69 -1.19
C VAL A 102 -13.34 6.91 -0.66
N GLY A 103 -13.49 6.85 0.66
CA GLY A 103 -14.69 6.34 1.28
C GLY A 103 -15.12 7.24 2.41
N ALA A 104 -16.42 7.46 2.53
CA ALA A 104 -17.00 8.35 3.50
C ALA A 104 -18.28 7.77 4.10
N TYR A 105 -18.62 8.23 5.29
CA TYR A 105 -19.96 8.07 5.82
C TYR A 105 -20.48 9.40 6.40
N ASP A 106 -21.80 9.56 6.33
CA ASP A 106 -22.53 10.60 7.06
C ASP A 106 -23.47 9.94 8.08
N SER A 107 -23.52 10.45 9.31
CA SER A 107 -24.45 9.97 10.34
C SER A 107 -25.89 10.32 9.96
N VAL A 108 -26.76 9.32 9.91
CA VAL A 108 -28.17 9.44 9.50
C VAL A 108 -29.08 8.89 10.59
N GLY A 109 -29.18 9.64 11.69
CA GLY A 109 -30.00 9.27 12.83
C GLY A 109 -29.19 8.66 13.98
N ARG A 110 -29.84 7.85 14.82
CA ARG A 110 -29.23 7.38 16.06
C ARG A 110 -28.42 6.11 15.81
N ALA A 111 -27.09 6.23 15.88
CA ALA A 111 -26.14 5.13 15.69
C ALA A 111 -26.17 4.47 14.30
N GLU A 112 -26.65 5.20 13.29
CA GLU A 112 -26.72 4.76 11.90
C GLU A 112 -25.92 5.73 11.02
N GLY A 113 -25.22 5.20 10.02
CA GLY A 113 -24.46 6.00 9.04
C GLY A 113 -24.72 5.54 7.61
N GLU A 114 -24.75 6.49 6.68
CA GLU A 114 -24.83 6.20 5.25
C GLU A 114 -23.42 6.16 4.68
N ILE A 115 -23.02 5.03 4.11
CA ILE A 115 -21.66 4.80 3.62
C ILE A 115 -21.59 4.81 2.10
N ALA A 116 -20.50 5.39 1.60
CA ALA A 116 -20.37 5.70 0.20
C ALA A 116 -18.88 5.75 -0.17
N PHE A 117 -18.43 5.04 -1.21
CA PHE A 117 -17.02 5.08 -1.64
C PHE A 117 -16.81 4.94 -3.14
N THR A 118 -15.67 5.44 -3.61
CA THR A 118 -15.24 5.46 -5.02
C THR A 118 -13.79 4.99 -5.11
N ILE A 119 -13.47 4.16 -6.10
CA ILE A 119 -12.12 3.64 -6.33
C ILE A 119 -11.76 3.85 -7.81
N SER A 120 -10.57 4.39 -8.05
CA SER A 120 -10.05 4.60 -9.41
C SER A 120 -10.04 3.30 -10.21
N ASP A 121 -10.37 3.40 -11.50
CA ASP A 121 -10.51 2.25 -12.40
C ASP A 121 -9.27 1.36 -12.40
N ALA A 122 -8.08 1.97 -12.44
CA ALA A 122 -6.78 1.27 -12.41
C ALA A 122 -6.49 0.50 -11.10
N HIS A 123 -7.23 0.79 -10.02
CA HIS A 123 -7.05 0.17 -8.71
C HIS A 123 -8.23 -0.70 -8.25
N GLN A 124 -9.26 -0.86 -9.08
CA GLN A 124 -10.38 -1.77 -8.80
C GLN A 124 -9.91 -3.24 -8.73
N GLY A 125 -10.65 -4.08 -8.00
CA GLY A 125 -10.33 -5.51 -7.85
C GLY A 125 -9.15 -5.85 -6.92
N ARG A 126 -8.41 -4.84 -6.42
CA ARG A 126 -7.24 -5.01 -5.54
C ARG A 126 -7.58 -5.11 -4.05
N GLY A 127 -8.87 -5.07 -3.71
CA GLY A 127 -9.38 -5.20 -2.34
C GLY A 127 -9.60 -3.88 -1.60
N LEU A 128 -9.33 -2.72 -2.23
CA LEU A 128 -9.47 -1.39 -1.62
C LEU A 128 -10.86 -1.13 -1.03
N GLY A 129 -11.93 -1.55 -1.69
CA GLY A 129 -13.30 -1.34 -1.19
C GLY A 129 -13.57 -2.06 0.13
N SER A 130 -13.14 -3.32 0.25
CA SER A 130 -13.28 -4.08 1.50
C SER A 130 -12.42 -3.50 2.63
N VAL A 131 -11.25 -2.99 2.28
CA VAL A 131 -10.33 -2.34 3.23
C VAL A 131 -10.91 -1.01 3.72
N LEU A 132 -11.36 -0.13 2.83
CA LEU A 132 -11.98 1.15 3.18
C LEU A 132 -13.23 0.93 4.04
N LEU A 133 -14.09 -0.02 3.64
CA LEU A 133 -15.27 -0.39 4.41
C LEU A 133 -14.93 -0.85 5.83
N GLU A 134 -13.86 -1.63 6.00
CA GLU A 134 -13.41 -2.08 7.32
C GLU A 134 -12.89 -0.94 8.20
N HIS A 135 -12.11 -0.02 7.62
CA HIS A 135 -11.60 1.15 8.34
C HIS A 135 -12.74 2.10 8.71
N LEU A 136 -13.64 2.39 7.77
CA LEU A 136 -14.84 3.21 8.04
C LEU A 136 -15.71 2.57 9.11
N ALA A 137 -15.89 1.24 9.09
CA ALA A 137 -16.62 0.54 10.13
C ALA A 137 -15.93 0.65 11.51
N ALA A 138 -14.60 0.61 11.56
CA ALA A 138 -13.87 0.81 12.81
C ALA A 138 -14.02 2.23 13.36
N VAL A 139 -13.89 3.23 12.50
CA VAL A 139 -14.07 4.64 12.83
C VAL A 139 -15.52 4.92 13.28
N ALA A 140 -16.50 4.41 12.55
CA ALA A 140 -17.91 4.58 12.87
C ALA A 140 -18.25 4.02 14.25
N ARG A 141 -17.72 2.84 14.62
CA ARG A 141 -17.91 2.28 15.97
C ARG A 141 -17.30 3.16 17.06
N GLU A 142 -16.13 3.74 16.83
CA GLU A 142 -15.53 4.69 17.77
C GLU A 142 -16.42 5.92 17.97
N ASN A 143 -17.11 6.34 16.91
CA ASN A 143 -18.08 7.43 16.91
C ASN A 143 -19.50 7.03 17.36
N GLY A 144 -19.70 5.78 17.80
CA GLY A 144 -20.99 5.28 18.31
C GLY A 144 -22.02 4.91 17.24
N ILE A 145 -21.60 4.74 15.99
CA ILE A 145 -22.40 4.19 14.91
C ILE A 145 -22.21 2.67 14.89
N HIS A 146 -23.31 1.93 14.80
CA HIS A 146 -23.31 0.45 14.82
C HIS A 146 -23.95 -0.16 13.56
N ARG A 147 -24.51 0.67 12.68
CA ARG A 147 -25.16 0.20 11.46
C ARG A 147 -24.83 1.11 10.30
N PHE A 148 -24.58 0.50 9.15
CA PHE A 148 -24.43 1.22 7.89
C PHE A 148 -25.58 0.93 6.93
N ARG A 149 -25.92 1.97 6.16
CA ARG A 149 -26.77 1.91 4.99
C ARG A 149 -25.99 2.30 3.74
N ALA A 150 -26.26 1.63 2.62
CA ALA A 150 -25.68 1.97 1.34
C ALA A 150 -26.67 1.78 0.21
N GLU A 151 -26.69 2.72 -0.73
CA GLU A 151 -27.45 2.60 -1.97
C GLU A 151 -26.53 2.18 -3.11
N VAL A 152 -26.90 1.13 -3.83
CA VAL A 152 -26.06 0.56 -4.87
C VAL A 152 -26.92 0.23 -6.09
N LEU A 153 -26.54 0.66 -7.30
CA LEU A 153 -27.23 0.19 -8.51
C LEU A 153 -27.20 -1.33 -8.58
N SER A 154 -28.34 -1.95 -8.90
CA SER A 154 -28.46 -3.41 -9.09
C SER A 154 -27.47 -3.98 -10.12
N GLY A 155 -27.05 -3.17 -11.10
CA GLY A 155 -26.01 -3.52 -12.06
C GLY A 155 -24.58 -3.57 -11.49
N ASN A 156 -24.32 -2.94 -10.33
CA ASN A 156 -23.00 -2.82 -9.73
C ASN A 156 -22.62 -4.08 -8.92
N LYS A 157 -22.48 -5.20 -9.63
CA LYS A 157 -22.13 -6.50 -9.03
C LYS A 157 -20.82 -6.46 -8.25
N LYS A 158 -19.86 -5.62 -8.68
CA LYS A 158 -18.56 -5.44 -8.00
C LYS A 158 -18.75 -4.84 -6.60
N MET A 159 -19.59 -3.83 -6.47
CA MET A 159 -19.91 -3.19 -5.19
C MET A 159 -20.66 -4.15 -4.27
N LEU A 160 -21.71 -4.81 -4.75
CA LEU A 160 -22.44 -5.83 -3.98
C LEU A 160 -21.51 -6.95 -3.47
N ALA A 161 -20.60 -7.43 -4.32
CA ALA A 161 -19.59 -8.42 -3.93
C ALA A 161 -18.60 -7.90 -2.87
N THR A 162 -18.33 -6.59 -2.82
CA THR A 162 -17.41 -5.98 -1.85
C THR A 162 -17.95 -6.07 -0.43
N PHE A 163 -19.25 -5.83 -0.22
CA PHE A 163 -19.88 -5.97 1.10
C PHE A 163 -19.86 -7.43 1.59
N ALA A 164 -20.21 -8.37 0.70
CA ALA A 164 -20.13 -9.80 1.00
C ALA A 164 -18.69 -10.25 1.29
N ALA A 165 -17.72 -9.74 0.53
CA ALA A 165 -16.29 -10.02 0.70
C ALA A 165 -15.68 -9.36 1.94
N ALA A 166 -16.32 -8.38 2.55
CA ALA A 166 -15.96 -7.86 3.87
C ALA A 166 -16.57 -8.69 5.02
N GLY A 167 -17.35 -9.73 4.69
CA GLY A 167 -17.94 -10.66 5.66
C GLY A 167 -19.27 -10.20 6.25
N TYR A 168 -19.81 -9.08 5.79
CA TYR A 168 -21.14 -8.62 6.17
C TYR A 168 -22.23 -9.44 5.47
N SER A 169 -23.42 -9.46 6.08
CA SER A 169 -24.60 -10.13 5.54
C SER A 169 -25.73 -9.10 5.47
N PRO A 170 -25.68 -8.17 4.50
CA PRO A 170 -26.65 -7.09 4.42
C PRO A 170 -28.03 -7.63 4.08
N SER A 171 -29.07 -7.09 4.73
CA SER A 171 -30.42 -7.16 4.17
C SER A 171 -30.44 -6.34 2.88
N GLN A 172 -31.17 -6.85 1.88
CA GLN A 172 -31.25 -6.23 0.57
C GLN A 172 -32.70 -5.99 0.24
N GLU A 173 -33.02 -4.74 -0.07
CA GLU A 173 -34.30 -4.34 -0.65
C GLU A 173 -34.02 -3.74 -2.03
N VAL A 174 -34.82 -4.11 -3.03
CA VAL A 174 -34.64 -3.63 -4.40
C VAL A 174 -35.80 -2.71 -4.74
N GLU A 175 -35.50 -1.45 -5.03
CA GLU A 175 -36.48 -0.42 -5.40
C GLU A 175 -35.95 0.36 -6.61
N ASP A 176 -36.74 0.42 -7.68
CA ASP A 176 -36.41 1.16 -8.92
C ASP A 176 -35.00 0.91 -9.50
N GLY A 177 -34.49 -0.32 -9.36
CA GLY A 177 -33.17 -0.72 -9.86
C GLY A 177 -32.01 -0.35 -8.93
N ILE A 178 -32.29 0.22 -7.77
CA ILE A 178 -31.36 0.46 -6.66
C ILE A 178 -31.52 -0.67 -5.65
N VAL A 179 -30.40 -1.13 -5.11
CA VAL A 179 -30.32 -2.09 -4.01
C VAL A 179 -29.94 -1.33 -2.76
N LEU A 180 -30.87 -1.25 -1.82
CA LEU A 180 -30.66 -0.70 -0.49
C LEU A 180 -30.05 -1.80 0.40
N LEU A 181 -28.86 -1.53 0.91
CA LEU A 181 -28.15 -2.42 1.82
C LEU A 181 -28.19 -1.86 3.23
N ASP A 182 -28.58 -2.69 4.19
CA ASP A 182 -28.50 -2.37 5.63
C ASP A 182 -27.75 -3.50 6.36
N PHE A 183 -26.74 -3.15 7.15
CA PHE A 183 -25.94 -4.11 7.89
C PHE A 183 -25.33 -3.56 9.17
N ASP A 184 -25.25 -4.44 10.17
CA ASP A 184 -24.52 -4.21 11.41
C ASP A 184 -23.01 -4.21 11.15
N ILE A 185 -22.31 -3.22 11.70
CA ILE A 185 -20.87 -3.05 11.51
C ILE A 185 -20.05 -3.59 12.69
N ASP A 186 -20.71 -4.07 13.75
CA ASP A 186 -20.02 -4.71 14.85
C ASP A 186 -19.31 -5.98 14.37
N PRO A 187 -18.06 -6.22 14.80
CA PRO A 187 -17.24 -7.27 14.24
C PRO A 187 -17.80 -8.66 14.59
N THR A 188 -18.24 -9.39 13.55
CA THR A 188 -18.63 -10.79 13.66
C THR A 188 -17.42 -11.72 13.58
N LEU A 189 -17.54 -12.97 14.05
CA LEU A 189 -16.49 -13.99 13.84
C LEU A 189 -16.17 -14.18 12.35
N LYS A 190 -17.16 -14.02 11.48
CA LYS A 190 -17.01 -14.12 10.03
C LYS A 190 -16.21 -12.94 9.47
N SER A 191 -16.57 -11.69 9.80
CA SER A 191 -15.85 -10.51 9.31
C SER A 191 -14.41 -10.48 9.80
N ARG A 192 -14.16 -10.81 11.08
CA ARG A 192 -12.79 -10.94 11.63
C ARG A 192 -11.94 -12.00 10.92
N ARG A 193 -12.52 -13.15 10.60
CA ARG A 193 -11.79 -14.24 9.90
C ARG A 193 -11.46 -13.83 8.46
N VAL A 194 -12.38 -13.16 7.78
CA VAL A 194 -12.18 -12.69 6.41
C VAL A 194 -11.12 -11.60 6.37
N ALA A 195 -11.16 -10.64 7.29
CA ALA A 195 -10.12 -9.62 7.45
C ALA A 195 -8.73 -10.25 7.63
N ARG A 196 -8.58 -11.14 8.63
CA ARG A 196 -7.31 -11.83 8.91
C ARG A 196 -6.80 -12.67 7.73
N SER A 197 -7.70 -13.39 7.06
CA SER A 197 -7.33 -14.20 5.89
C SER A 197 -6.88 -13.33 4.70
N ARG A 198 -7.48 -12.14 4.55
CA ARG A 198 -7.10 -11.17 3.52
C ARG A 198 -5.75 -10.55 3.84
N GLU A 199 -5.54 -10.13 5.09
CA GLU A 199 -4.26 -9.61 5.59
C GLU A 199 -3.14 -10.61 5.35
N HIS A 200 -3.27 -11.85 5.85
CA HIS A 200 -2.24 -12.89 5.65
C HIS A 200 -1.92 -13.14 4.16
N ARG A 201 -2.94 -13.16 3.29
CA ARG A 201 -2.73 -13.35 1.85
C ARG A 201 -2.00 -12.16 1.22
N ALA A 202 -2.41 -10.94 1.57
CA ALA A 202 -1.79 -9.73 1.05
C ALA A 202 -0.33 -9.61 1.53
N GLU A 203 -0.08 -9.86 2.81
CA GLU A 203 1.27 -9.92 3.39
C GLU A 203 2.15 -10.94 2.66
N SER A 204 1.66 -12.16 2.47
CA SER A 204 2.39 -13.21 1.74
C SER A 204 2.73 -12.79 0.30
N LEU A 205 1.79 -12.15 -0.41
CA LEU A 205 2.02 -11.67 -1.77
C LEU A 205 3.01 -10.50 -1.81
N SER A 206 3.02 -9.66 -0.77
CA SER A 206 3.93 -8.52 -0.71
C SER A 206 5.40 -8.90 -0.59
N ILE A 207 5.70 -10.05 0.01
CA ILE A 207 7.07 -10.55 0.15
C ILE A 207 7.41 -11.61 -0.89
N GLN A 208 6.47 -12.02 -1.76
CA GLN A 208 6.68 -13.10 -2.72
C GLN A 208 7.92 -12.86 -3.60
N ARG A 209 8.08 -11.62 -4.10
CA ARG A 209 9.25 -11.25 -4.92
C ARG A 209 10.58 -11.22 -4.16
N LEU A 210 10.56 -11.17 -2.83
CA LEU A 210 11.78 -11.32 -2.02
C LEU A 210 12.16 -12.80 -1.84
N VAL A 211 11.18 -13.66 -1.57
CA VAL A 211 11.43 -15.05 -1.16
C VAL A 211 11.46 -16.04 -2.32
N ALA A 212 10.72 -15.76 -3.40
CA ALA A 212 10.60 -16.63 -4.57
C ALA A 212 10.56 -15.80 -5.87
N PRO A 213 11.65 -15.06 -6.20
CA PRO A 213 11.78 -14.34 -7.46
C PRO A 213 12.04 -15.28 -8.64
N GLU A 214 11.59 -14.88 -9.84
CA GLU A 214 11.97 -15.52 -11.11
C GLU A 214 13.15 -14.79 -11.79
N SER A 215 13.41 -13.53 -11.40
CA SER A 215 14.48 -12.69 -11.94
C SER A 215 15.17 -11.91 -10.82
N VAL A 216 16.50 -11.98 -10.76
CA VAL A 216 17.35 -11.33 -9.74
C VAL A 216 18.41 -10.47 -10.42
N ALA A 217 18.51 -9.21 -10.01
CA ALA A 217 19.63 -8.34 -10.38
C ALA A 217 20.51 -8.04 -9.15
N VAL A 218 21.81 -8.26 -9.28
CA VAL A 218 22.79 -7.85 -8.26
C VAL A 218 23.36 -6.50 -8.66
N VAL A 219 23.08 -5.47 -7.87
CA VAL A 219 23.56 -4.10 -8.11
C VAL A 219 24.75 -3.83 -7.20
N CYS A 220 25.90 -3.51 -7.78
CA CYS A 220 27.15 -3.32 -7.03
C CYS A 220 28.10 -2.30 -7.67
N ASP A 221 28.91 -1.65 -6.83
CA ASP A 221 29.93 -0.68 -7.25
C ASP A 221 31.23 -1.35 -7.72
N ASP A 222 31.47 -2.59 -7.28
CA ASP A 222 32.69 -3.35 -7.57
C ASP A 222 32.37 -4.80 -7.97
N THR A 223 32.82 -5.20 -9.15
CA THR A 223 32.67 -6.54 -9.73
C THR A 223 33.92 -7.42 -9.55
N SER A 224 34.94 -6.91 -8.86
CA SER A 224 36.19 -7.64 -8.61
C SER A 224 35.98 -8.90 -7.77
N ALA A 225 36.82 -9.91 -8.00
CA ALA A 225 36.71 -11.17 -7.28
C ALA A 225 36.86 -10.96 -5.76
N GLY A 226 35.88 -11.46 -5.01
CA GLY A 226 35.83 -11.32 -3.55
C GLY A 226 35.06 -10.09 -3.06
N SER A 227 34.63 -9.18 -3.94
CA SER A 227 33.71 -8.09 -3.57
C SER A 227 32.38 -8.65 -3.06
N PRO A 228 31.62 -7.92 -2.21
CA PRO A 228 30.32 -8.38 -1.74
C PRO A 228 29.34 -8.72 -2.87
N GLY A 229 29.29 -7.89 -3.92
CA GLY A 229 28.47 -8.14 -5.11
C GLY A 229 28.89 -9.43 -5.84
N ALA A 230 30.19 -9.62 -6.06
CA ALA A 230 30.70 -10.83 -6.70
C ALA A 230 30.42 -12.09 -5.87
N ASN A 231 30.50 -12.00 -4.54
CA ASN A 231 30.19 -13.11 -3.63
C ASN A 231 28.70 -13.47 -3.67
N VAL A 232 27.80 -12.47 -3.69
CA VAL A 232 26.35 -12.72 -3.85
C VAL A 232 26.08 -13.42 -5.18
N VAL A 233 26.67 -12.97 -6.28
CA VAL A 233 26.52 -13.62 -7.61
C VAL A 233 26.97 -15.09 -7.57
N ALA A 234 28.15 -15.34 -6.98
CA ALA A 234 28.68 -16.69 -6.83
C ALA A 234 27.75 -17.58 -5.97
N ASN A 235 27.17 -17.02 -4.92
CA ASN A 235 26.27 -17.73 -4.01
C ASN A 235 24.94 -18.07 -4.69
N ILE A 236 24.32 -17.13 -5.43
CA ILE A 236 23.08 -17.38 -6.17
C ILE A 236 23.29 -18.53 -7.17
N ARG A 237 24.37 -18.49 -7.94
CA ARG A 237 24.71 -19.57 -8.88
C ARG A 237 25.02 -20.88 -8.19
N GLY A 238 25.84 -20.86 -7.14
CA GLY A 238 26.20 -22.04 -6.36
C GLY A 238 25.01 -22.67 -5.64
N GLY A 239 23.97 -21.88 -5.33
CA GLY A 239 22.70 -22.32 -4.78
C GLY A 239 21.80 -23.06 -5.77
N GLY A 240 22.07 -22.93 -7.08
CA GLY A 240 21.30 -23.57 -8.14
C GLY A 240 20.06 -22.79 -8.58
N PHE A 241 20.06 -21.47 -8.42
CA PHE A 241 18.97 -20.60 -8.90
C PHE A 241 18.79 -20.77 -10.41
N ASP A 242 17.57 -21.10 -10.83
CA ASP A 242 17.21 -21.39 -12.23
C ASP A 242 16.54 -20.22 -12.95
N GLY A 243 16.24 -19.15 -12.24
CA GLY A 243 15.73 -17.90 -12.78
C GLY A 243 16.78 -17.05 -13.49
N HIS A 244 16.36 -15.88 -13.99
CA HIS A 244 17.26 -14.95 -14.66
C HIS A 244 18.15 -14.22 -13.64
N LEU A 245 19.46 -14.19 -13.88
CA LEU A 245 20.43 -13.51 -13.02
C LEU A 245 21.23 -12.51 -13.86
N SER A 246 21.26 -11.25 -13.40
CA SER A 246 22.00 -10.16 -14.05
C SER A 246 22.85 -9.41 -13.03
N VAL A 247 23.93 -8.77 -13.50
CA VAL A 247 24.73 -7.82 -12.71
C VAL A 247 24.47 -6.41 -13.23
N VAL A 248 24.35 -5.46 -12.31
CA VAL A 248 24.28 -4.03 -12.64
C VAL A 248 25.43 -3.32 -11.94
N SER A 249 26.24 -2.64 -12.74
CA SER A 249 27.40 -1.88 -12.27
C SER A 249 27.59 -0.63 -13.13
N PRO A 250 28.19 0.45 -12.61
CA PRO A 250 28.37 1.68 -13.40
C PRO A 250 29.16 1.50 -14.70
N SER A 251 30.10 0.54 -14.74
CA SER A 251 30.85 0.21 -15.96
C SER A 251 30.10 -0.71 -16.92
N GLY A 252 29.03 -1.36 -16.46
CA GLY A 252 28.33 -2.42 -17.21
C GLY A 252 29.09 -3.75 -17.21
N ASP A 253 30.11 -3.91 -16.36
CA ASP A 253 30.84 -5.16 -16.24
C ASP A 253 29.99 -6.23 -15.54
N GLY A 254 30.12 -7.48 -16.01
CA GLY A 254 29.54 -8.66 -15.40
C GLY A 254 30.43 -9.28 -14.32
N VAL A 255 29.97 -10.37 -13.72
CA VAL A 255 30.74 -11.19 -12.77
C VAL A 255 30.77 -12.64 -13.27
N GLY A 256 31.96 -13.15 -13.55
CA GLY A 256 32.12 -14.49 -14.13
C GLY A 256 31.44 -14.57 -15.49
N ASP A 257 30.47 -15.47 -15.62
CA ASP A 257 29.64 -15.66 -16.82
C ASP A 257 28.23 -15.05 -16.67
N VAL A 258 27.98 -14.24 -15.63
CA VAL A 258 26.76 -13.43 -15.53
C VAL A 258 26.93 -12.14 -16.31
N GLU A 259 25.94 -11.84 -17.15
CA GLU A 259 25.91 -10.62 -17.95
C GLU A 259 25.79 -9.36 -17.08
N GLY A 260 26.56 -8.33 -17.44
CA GLY A 260 26.59 -7.03 -16.79
C GLY A 260 25.84 -5.98 -17.59
N TYR A 261 25.18 -5.07 -16.88
CA TYR A 261 24.43 -3.95 -17.45
C TYR A 261 24.79 -2.64 -16.74
N PRO A 262 24.81 -1.51 -17.45
CA PRO A 262 25.11 -0.22 -16.85
C PRO A 262 23.99 0.30 -15.93
N SER A 263 22.79 -0.26 -16.03
CA SER A 263 21.59 0.17 -15.30
C SER A 263 20.55 -0.94 -15.27
N LEU A 264 19.59 -0.89 -14.35
CA LEU A 264 18.48 -1.87 -14.30
C LEU A 264 17.62 -1.80 -15.56
N SER A 265 17.39 -0.58 -16.04
CA SER A 265 16.63 -0.30 -17.26
C SER A 265 17.25 -0.91 -18.53
N ALA A 266 18.59 -1.10 -18.55
CA ALA A 266 19.30 -1.68 -19.68
C ALA A 266 19.13 -3.20 -19.81
N ILE A 267 18.65 -3.89 -18.76
CA ILE A 267 18.37 -5.34 -18.79
C ILE A 267 17.28 -5.65 -19.82
N GLY A 268 16.29 -4.76 -19.97
CA GLY A 268 15.22 -4.91 -20.95
C GLY A 268 14.13 -5.94 -20.60
N SER A 269 14.17 -6.51 -19.39
CA SER A 269 13.15 -7.41 -18.85
C SER A 269 12.78 -7.06 -17.41
N ASP A 270 11.68 -7.64 -16.92
CA ASP A 270 11.25 -7.45 -15.52
C ASP A 270 12.27 -8.04 -14.53
N VAL A 271 12.45 -7.35 -13.41
CA VAL A 271 13.30 -7.77 -12.29
C VAL A 271 12.44 -7.89 -11.04
N ASP A 272 12.41 -9.08 -10.42
CA ASP A 272 11.61 -9.29 -9.22
C ASP A 272 12.34 -8.82 -7.96
N LEU A 273 13.61 -9.21 -7.86
CA LEU A 273 14.47 -8.98 -6.71
C LEU A 273 15.75 -8.24 -7.13
N VAL A 274 16.06 -7.17 -6.39
CA VAL A 274 17.35 -6.50 -6.47
C VAL A 274 18.15 -6.78 -5.21
N VAL A 275 19.37 -7.30 -5.35
CA VAL A 275 20.33 -7.43 -4.25
C VAL A 275 21.35 -6.30 -4.36
N MET A 276 21.33 -5.36 -3.42
CA MET A 276 22.19 -4.18 -3.40
C MET A 276 23.41 -4.41 -2.52
N ALA A 277 24.58 -4.35 -3.15
CA ALA A 277 25.90 -4.34 -2.54
C ALA A 277 26.62 -3.04 -2.94
N LEU A 278 26.06 -1.91 -2.50
CA LEU A 278 26.46 -0.55 -2.84
C LEU A 278 26.95 0.22 -1.62
N ASP A 279 27.70 1.30 -1.82
CA ASP A 279 27.94 2.29 -0.78
C ASP A 279 26.62 2.96 -0.34
N ALA A 280 26.48 3.31 0.95
CA ALA A 280 25.25 3.88 1.50
C ALA A 280 24.77 5.18 0.79
N LYS A 281 25.71 5.95 0.23
CA LYS A 281 25.43 7.20 -0.51
C LYS A 281 24.69 6.96 -1.84
N ASP A 282 24.86 5.78 -2.45
CA ASP A 282 24.33 5.47 -3.78
C ASP A 282 22.99 4.71 -3.72
N VAL A 283 22.65 4.14 -2.56
CA VAL A 283 21.41 3.36 -2.35
C VAL A 283 20.16 4.16 -2.71
N VAL A 284 20.04 5.42 -2.27
CA VAL A 284 18.82 6.22 -2.49
C VAL A 284 18.56 6.47 -3.97
N ALA A 285 19.60 6.79 -4.74
CA ALA A 285 19.47 6.98 -6.19
C ALA A 285 19.02 5.68 -6.89
N GLN A 286 19.50 4.52 -6.41
CA GLN A 286 19.13 3.23 -6.95
C GLN A 286 17.67 2.84 -6.67
N LEU A 287 17.08 3.29 -5.55
CA LEU A 287 15.67 3.05 -5.25
C LEU A 287 14.74 3.66 -6.30
N ASP A 288 15.06 4.86 -6.79
CA ASP A 288 14.25 5.53 -7.81
C ASP A 288 14.32 4.78 -9.15
N GLU A 289 15.47 4.20 -9.49
CA GLU A 289 15.56 3.33 -10.67
C GLU A 289 14.78 2.03 -10.47
N CYS A 290 14.88 1.40 -9.30
CA CYS A 290 14.10 0.21 -8.95
C CYS A 290 12.60 0.46 -9.13
N ALA A 291 12.11 1.61 -8.66
CA ALA A 291 10.72 2.00 -8.81
C ALA A 291 10.31 2.17 -10.29
N ARG A 292 11.16 2.82 -11.10
CA ARG A 292 10.95 2.98 -12.56
C ARG A 292 10.90 1.64 -13.28
N CYS A 293 11.71 0.67 -12.84
CA CYS A 293 11.74 -0.69 -13.39
C CYS A 293 10.75 -1.64 -12.70
N ALA A 294 9.80 -1.12 -11.92
CA ALA A 294 8.75 -1.87 -11.22
C ALA A 294 9.26 -3.02 -10.31
N VAL A 295 10.48 -2.90 -9.80
CA VAL A 295 11.04 -3.80 -8.77
C VAL A 295 10.20 -3.68 -7.50
N ARG A 296 10.00 -4.79 -6.78
CA ARG A 296 9.26 -4.79 -5.50
C ARG A 296 10.01 -5.43 -4.35
N GLY A 297 11.00 -6.28 -4.62
CA GLY A 297 11.86 -6.86 -3.59
C GLY A 297 13.27 -6.27 -3.63
N ILE A 298 13.77 -5.81 -2.50
CA ILE A 298 15.15 -5.36 -2.33
C ILE A 298 15.78 -6.09 -1.15
N VAL A 299 16.96 -6.65 -1.36
CA VAL A 299 17.86 -7.12 -0.30
C VAL A 299 19.05 -6.18 -0.26
N LEU A 300 19.23 -5.47 0.84
CA LEU A 300 20.35 -4.55 1.04
C LEU A 300 21.36 -5.16 2.00
N VAL A 301 22.47 -5.66 1.45
CA VAL A 301 23.53 -6.32 2.23
C VAL A 301 24.56 -5.32 2.80
N THR A 302 24.55 -4.08 2.33
CA THR A 302 25.44 -3.00 2.78
C THR A 302 25.33 -2.75 4.30
N GLY A 303 26.48 -2.78 4.98
CA GLY A 303 26.59 -2.63 6.44
C GLY A 303 26.71 -1.19 6.95
N ASP A 304 27.01 -0.22 6.08
CA ASP A 304 27.39 1.17 6.44
C ASP A 304 26.22 2.06 6.88
N PHE A 305 25.13 1.46 7.35
CA PHE A 305 23.94 2.15 7.86
C PHE A 305 23.88 2.19 9.40
N ILE A 306 24.98 1.85 10.12
CA ILE A 306 25.00 1.70 11.58
C ILE A 306 26.12 2.55 12.21
N THR A 307 25.85 3.84 12.37
CA THR A 307 26.50 4.78 13.30
C THR A 307 25.43 5.50 14.13
N ASP A 308 25.78 6.10 15.26
CA ASP A 308 24.80 6.74 16.20
C ASP A 308 23.98 7.89 15.57
N HIS A 309 24.37 8.38 14.39
CA HIS A 309 23.63 9.39 13.60
C HIS A 309 22.69 8.78 12.52
N ASP A 310 22.62 7.45 12.38
CA ASP A 310 22.00 6.78 11.24
C ASP A 310 20.53 6.36 11.45
N TYR A 311 19.95 6.52 12.64
CA TYR A 311 18.54 6.14 12.85
C TYR A 311 17.59 6.96 11.97
N SER A 312 17.82 8.26 11.84
CA SER A 312 17.05 9.13 10.93
C SER A 312 17.24 8.76 9.47
N ARG A 313 18.43 8.30 9.08
CA ARG A 313 18.72 7.84 7.71
C ARG A 313 18.06 6.49 7.42
N GLN A 314 18.07 5.56 8.36
CA GLN A 314 17.33 4.30 8.25
C GLN A 314 15.82 4.54 8.16
N GLN A 315 15.28 5.44 8.99
CA GLN A 315 13.88 5.84 8.90
C GLN A 315 13.55 6.47 7.54
N ALA A 316 14.39 7.37 7.03
CA ALA A 316 14.22 7.97 5.71
C ALA A 316 14.28 6.92 4.58
N LEU A 317 15.22 5.96 4.67
CA LEU A 317 15.33 4.84 3.75
C LEU A 317 14.06 3.99 3.73
N VAL A 318 13.58 3.57 4.91
CA VAL A 318 12.36 2.77 5.03
C VAL A 318 11.14 3.55 4.55
N ALA A 319 11.03 4.83 4.89
CA ALA A 319 9.95 5.70 4.41
C ALA A 319 9.94 5.80 2.88
N ARG A 320 11.12 6.02 2.27
CA ARG A 320 11.26 6.09 0.80
C ARG A 320 10.92 4.77 0.12
N VAL A 321 11.39 3.64 0.66
CA VAL A 321 11.03 2.29 0.15
C VAL A 321 9.51 2.07 0.19
N ARG A 322 8.85 2.47 1.28
CA ARG A 322 7.40 2.35 1.43
C ARG A 322 6.64 3.24 0.46
N GLU A 323 7.08 4.49 0.30
CA GLU A 323 6.53 5.45 -0.67
C GLU A 323 6.58 4.88 -2.09
N LEU A 324 7.69 4.25 -2.46
CA LEU A 324 7.87 3.61 -3.77
C LEU A 324 7.17 2.24 -3.91
N GLY A 325 6.50 1.77 -2.85
CA GLY A 325 5.74 0.52 -2.84
C GLY A 325 6.62 -0.73 -2.94
N MET A 326 7.85 -0.66 -2.44
CA MET A 326 8.82 -1.77 -2.42
C MET A 326 8.93 -2.38 -1.01
N ARG A 327 9.54 -3.57 -0.92
CA ARG A 327 9.90 -4.24 0.33
C ARG A 327 11.41 -4.37 0.43
N LEU A 328 11.93 -4.06 1.61
CA LEU A 328 13.35 -4.08 1.92
C LEU A 328 13.65 -5.13 2.99
N LEU A 329 14.59 -6.02 2.71
CA LEU A 329 15.32 -6.80 3.71
C LEU A 329 16.69 -6.17 3.93
N GLY A 330 16.96 -5.73 5.15
CA GLY A 330 18.14 -4.91 5.49
C GLY A 330 17.74 -3.49 5.92
N PRO A 331 18.67 -2.52 5.98
CA PRO A 331 20.10 -2.64 5.66
C PRO A 331 20.87 -3.54 6.63
N ASN A 332 22.17 -3.75 6.37
CA ASN A 332 23.07 -4.57 7.17
C ASN A 332 22.53 -5.99 7.42
N SER A 333 22.06 -6.63 6.35
CA SER A 333 21.61 -8.01 6.38
C SER A 333 22.66 -8.93 5.78
N LEU A 334 22.77 -10.17 6.29
CA LEU A 334 23.51 -11.22 5.57
C LEU A 334 22.82 -11.59 4.26
N GLY A 335 21.54 -11.28 4.10
CA GLY A 335 20.73 -11.54 2.92
C GLY A 335 19.66 -12.59 3.16
N LEU A 336 19.27 -13.31 2.10
CA LEU A 336 18.16 -14.26 2.13
C LEU A 336 18.53 -15.57 1.42
N ILE A 337 18.08 -16.68 2.01
CA ILE A 337 18.22 -18.01 1.41
C ILE A 337 16.85 -18.69 1.35
N ASN A 338 16.51 -19.25 0.19
CA ASN A 338 15.35 -20.12 0.00
C ASN A 338 15.79 -21.50 -0.54
N THR A 339 15.59 -22.53 0.27
CA THR A 339 15.95 -23.93 -0.04
C THR A 339 14.86 -24.73 -0.77
N ASP A 340 13.75 -24.09 -1.15
CA ASP A 340 12.74 -24.73 -1.98
C ASP A 340 13.32 -25.09 -3.35
N PRO A 341 13.20 -26.34 -3.84
CA PRO A 341 13.78 -26.74 -5.13
C PRO A 341 13.26 -25.95 -6.32
N GLY A 342 12.03 -25.41 -6.25
CA GLY A 342 11.47 -24.56 -7.30
C GLY A 342 11.95 -23.11 -7.26
N VAL A 343 12.87 -22.77 -6.34
CA VAL A 343 13.46 -21.43 -6.23
C VAL A 343 14.99 -21.53 -6.14
N SER A 344 15.53 -22.32 -5.21
CA SER A 344 16.98 -22.56 -5.05
C SER A 344 17.83 -21.29 -4.98
N LEU A 345 17.39 -20.29 -4.21
CA LEU A 345 18.02 -18.97 -4.15
C LEU A 345 18.93 -18.81 -2.92
N ASN A 346 20.18 -18.40 -3.14
CA ASN A 346 21.07 -17.90 -2.09
C ASN A 346 21.48 -16.44 -2.38
N ALA A 347 20.58 -15.50 -2.11
CA ALA A 347 20.80 -14.06 -2.22
C ALA A 347 21.43 -13.51 -0.93
N SER A 348 22.56 -14.08 -0.51
CA SER A 348 23.20 -13.77 0.75
C SER A 348 24.73 -13.71 0.63
N LEU A 349 25.40 -13.20 1.66
CA LEU A 349 26.86 -13.23 1.81
C LEU A 349 27.35 -14.56 2.43
N VAL A 350 26.44 -15.50 2.72
CA VAL A 350 26.78 -16.82 3.28
C VAL A 350 27.05 -17.80 2.14
N PRO A 351 28.27 -18.40 2.08
CA PRO A 351 28.69 -19.16 0.91
C PRO A 351 28.04 -20.54 0.78
N GLN A 352 27.50 -21.10 1.87
CA GLN A 352 26.95 -22.44 1.88
C GLN A 352 25.43 -22.43 1.97
N MET A 353 24.79 -23.18 1.06
CA MET A 353 23.37 -23.44 1.13
C MET A 353 23.07 -24.37 2.32
N PRO A 354 22.15 -24.01 3.22
CA PRO A 354 21.68 -24.91 4.27
C PRO A 354 21.00 -26.15 3.67
N LYS A 355 20.90 -27.21 4.46
CA LYS A 355 20.10 -28.39 4.08
C LYS A 355 18.63 -27.99 3.94
N ARG A 356 18.00 -28.48 2.88
CA ARG A 356 16.56 -28.31 2.65
C ARG A 356 15.74 -28.80 3.84
N GLY A 357 14.71 -28.04 4.20
CA GLY A 357 13.79 -28.37 5.29
C GLY A 357 12.47 -27.60 5.20
N ARG A 358 11.64 -27.75 6.24
CA ARG A 358 10.37 -27.01 6.40
C ARG A 358 10.46 -25.93 7.48
N ILE A 359 11.68 -25.62 7.92
CA ILE A 359 11.94 -24.66 8.99
C ILE A 359 12.35 -23.34 8.34
N GLY A 360 11.62 -22.28 8.63
CA GLY A 360 12.08 -20.92 8.40
C GLY A 360 12.92 -20.45 9.59
N PHE A 361 14.09 -19.88 9.31
CA PHE A 361 14.97 -19.30 10.33
C PHE A 361 15.18 -17.82 10.05
N PHE A 362 15.04 -16.98 11.08
CA PHE A 362 15.27 -15.55 11.01
C PHE A 362 16.17 -15.15 12.20
N SER A 363 17.23 -14.40 11.91
CA SER A 363 18.12 -13.85 12.93
C SER A 363 18.34 -12.37 12.70
N GLN A 364 18.22 -11.59 13.77
CA GLN A 364 18.58 -10.17 13.76
C GLN A 364 20.09 -9.94 13.95
N THR A 365 20.86 -11.01 14.20
CA THR A 365 22.31 -10.95 14.39
C THR A 365 23.01 -11.82 13.34
N GLY A 366 23.90 -11.22 12.55
CA GLY A 366 24.61 -11.94 11.48
C GLY A 366 25.45 -13.12 12.00
N ALA A 367 26.13 -12.95 13.14
CA ALA A 367 27.03 -13.94 13.70
C ALA A 367 26.39 -15.29 14.08
N PHE A 368 25.07 -15.32 14.32
CA PHE A 368 24.34 -16.55 14.64
C PHE A 368 23.66 -17.18 13.41
N GLY A 369 23.62 -16.48 12.27
CA GLY A 369 22.93 -16.93 11.06
C GLY A 369 23.87 -17.43 9.94
N SER A 370 25.16 -17.17 10.06
CA SER A 370 26.21 -17.57 9.10
C SER A 370 26.64 -19.02 9.23
#